data_AF-A0A520CRB0-F1
#
_entry.id   AF-A0A520CRB0-F1
#
_cell.length_a   1.000
_cell.length_b   1.000
_cell.length_c   1.000
_cell.angle_alpha   90.00
_cell.angle_beta   90.00
_cell.angle_gamma   90.00
#
_symmetry.space_group_name_H-M   'P 1'
#
loop_
_entity.id
_entity.type
_entity.pdbx_description
1 polymer ?
#
loop_
_entity_poly.entity_id
_entity_poly.type
_entity_poly.pdbx_seq_one_letter_code
_entity_poly.pdbx_strand_id
1 'polypeptide(L)'
;MNAPTALTALLSQAAEPARLREIPYNYTSFSDREIVIRLLGERGWTLLQSLRDERRTGRSARMLYEVLGDIWVVQRNPYLIDDLLDNPRRRGQLVEALNHRLGEVGKRRTPDVDAQRDALVGE
;
A
#
# COMPACT_ATOMS: atom_id res chain seq x y z
N MET A 1 -2.40 -31.65 33.43
CA MET A 1 -2.23 -30.21 33.73
C MET A 1 -0.99 -29.73 32.99
N ASN A 2 -1.14 -29.17 31.78
CA ASN A 2 -0.07 -28.50 31.02
C ASN A 2 -0.73 -27.52 30.05
N ALA A 3 -0.80 -26.23 30.40
CA ALA A 3 -1.10 -25.17 29.43
C ALA A 3 -0.56 -23.78 29.81
N PRO A 4 0.74 -23.58 30.16
CA PRO A 4 1.32 -22.24 30.07
C PRO A 4 1.79 -21.89 28.65
N THR A 5 2.02 -22.88 27.78
CA THR A 5 2.72 -22.69 26.49
C THR A 5 1.93 -21.90 25.46
N ALA A 6 0.59 -22.00 25.46
CA ALA A 6 -0.27 -21.32 24.49
C ALA A 6 -0.29 -19.79 24.68
N LEU A 7 -0.21 -19.31 25.92
CA LEU A 7 -0.18 -17.88 26.22
C LEU A 7 1.16 -17.25 25.84
N THR A 8 2.26 -17.96 26.06
CA THR A 8 3.59 -17.50 25.64
C THR A 8 3.71 -17.40 24.11
N ALA A 9 3.11 -18.33 23.35
CA ALA A 9 3.09 -18.26 21.89
C ALA A 9 2.27 -17.07 21.35
N LEU A 10 1.17 -16.70 22.02
CA LEU A 10 0.36 -15.53 21.66
C LEU A 10 1.10 -14.21 21.94
N LEU A 11 1.82 -14.13 23.07
CA LEU A 11 2.56 -12.93 23.48
C LEU A 11 3.85 -12.73 22.67
N SER A 12 4.53 -13.81 22.27
CA SER A 12 5.74 -13.74 21.44
C SER A 12 5.46 -13.30 19.99
N GLN A 13 4.22 -13.47 19.49
CA GLN A 13 3.83 -12.95 18.17
C GLN A 13 3.73 -11.42 18.12
N ALA A 14 3.53 -10.76 19.27
CA ALA A 14 3.48 -9.30 19.36
C ALA A 14 4.87 -8.63 19.28
N ALA A 15 5.95 -9.41 19.32
CA ALA A 15 7.32 -8.93 19.45
C ALA A 15 8.26 -9.49 18.36
N GLU A 16 7.79 -9.71 17.13
CA GLU A 16 8.73 -9.65 16.00
C GLU A 16 9.29 -8.22 15.92
N PRO A 17 10.60 -8.01 15.72
CA PRO A 17 11.13 -6.69 15.43
C PRO A 17 10.33 -6.14 14.26
N ALA A 18 9.59 -5.06 14.50
CA ALA A 18 8.67 -4.50 13.51
C ALA A 18 9.48 -4.14 12.26
N ARG A 19 9.48 -5.05 11.28
CA ARG A 19 9.90 -4.73 9.92
C ARG A 19 9.12 -3.48 9.57
N LEU A 20 9.82 -2.36 9.40
CA LEU A 20 9.22 -1.08 9.05
C LEU A 20 8.36 -1.32 7.80
N ARG A 21 7.03 -1.32 8.00
CA ARG A 21 6.06 -1.52 6.93
C ARG A 21 6.07 -0.27 6.07
N GLU A 22 6.14 -0.46 4.76
CA GLU A 22 6.01 0.62 3.78
C GLU A 22 4.52 0.91 3.53
N ILE A 23 3.67 -0.12 3.55
CA ILE A 23 2.19 0.03 3.44
C ILE A 23 1.58 0.39 4.81
N PRO A 24 0.91 1.55 4.93
CA PRO A 24 0.22 1.94 6.15
C PRO A 24 -0.94 1.00 6.50
N TYR A 25 -1.25 0.90 7.80
CA TYR A 25 -2.39 0.13 8.33
C TYR A 25 -2.37 -1.37 7.99
N ASN A 26 -1.23 -1.91 7.56
CA ASN A 26 -1.06 -3.34 7.36
C ASN A 26 -0.81 -4.06 8.69
N TYR A 27 -1.89 -4.46 9.35
CA TYR A 27 -1.85 -5.23 10.60
C TYR A 27 -1.99 -6.74 10.38
N THR A 28 -1.66 -7.24 9.19
CA THR A 28 -1.96 -8.62 8.80
C THR A 28 -0.72 -9.43 8.50
N SER A 29 -0.89 -10.75 8.37
CA SER A 29 0.21 -11.66 8.03
C SER A 29 0.76 -11.44 6.62
N PHE A 30 0.05 -10.72 5.75
CA PHE A 30 0.54 -10.40 4.41
C PHE A 30 1.71 -9.43 4.46
N SER A 31 2.78 -9.77 3.75
CA SER A 31 3.88 -8.86 3.45
C SER A 31 3.44 -7.74 2.51
N ASP A 32 4.18 -6.64 2.49
CA ASP A 32 3.87 -5.53 1.60
C ASP A 32 3.95 -5.97 0.13
N ARG A 33 4.93 -6.81 -0.21
CA ARG A 33 5.03 -7.48 -1.52
C ARG A 33 3.75 -8.22 -1.87
N GLU A 34 3.25 -9.04 -0.96
CA GLU A 34 2.03 -9.83 -1.17
C GLU A 34 0.77 -8.98 -1.37
N ILE A 35 0.71 -7.81 -0.72
CA ILE A 35 -0.37 -6.85 -0.92
C ILE A 35 -0.23 -6.19 -2.29
N VAL A 36 0.95 -5.68 -2.63
CA VAL A 36 1.18 -5.04 -3.94
C VAL A 36 0.86 -6.00 -5.09
N ILE A 37 1.26 -7.26 -5.00
CA ILE A 37 0.98 -8.26 -6.05
C ILE A 37 -0.51 -8.55 -6.17
N ARG A 38 -1.25 -8.59 -5.05
CA ARG A 38 -2.71 -8.78 -5.09
C ARG A 38 -3.43 -7.58 -5.71
N LEU A 39 -2.93 -6.36 -5.47
CA LEU A 39 -3.55 -5.14 -5.98
C LEU A 39 -3.16 -4.82 -7.42
N LEU A 40 -1.89 -5.01 -7.79
CA LEU A 40 -1.30 -4.54 -9.05
C LEU A 40 -0.63 -5.64 -9.89
N GLY A 41 -0.60 -6.89 -9.41
CA GLY A 41 0.11 -8.00 -10.06
C GLY A 41 1.64 -7.96 -9.88
N GLU A 42 2.32 -9.00 -10.37
CA GLU A 42 3.78 -9.12 -10.32
C GLU A 42 4.48 -7.99 -11.11
N ARG A 43 3.91 -7.56 -12.24
CA ARG A 43 4.43 -6.41 -13.02
C ARG A 43 4.43 -5.13 -12.19
N GLY A 44 3.32 -4.83 -11.50
CA GLY A 44 3.21 -3.64 -10.66
C GLY A 44 4.22 -3.65 -9.51
N TRP A 45 4.47 -4.82 -8.91
CA TRP A 45 5.52 -4.99 -7.91
C TRP A 45 6.92 -4.68 -8.47
N THR A 46 7.26 -5.22 -9.65
CA THR A 46 8.55 -4.94 -10.31
C THR A 46 8.74 -3.46 -10.58
N LEU A 47 7.74 -2.78 -11.15
CA LEU A 47 7.81 -1.34 -11.41
C LEU A 47 8.01 -0.52 -10.13
N LEU A 48 7.32 -0.91 -9.05
CA LEU A 48 7.42 -0.24 -7.77
C LEU A 48 8.79 -0.44 -7.11
N GLN A 49 9.41 -1.62 -7.29
CA GLN A 49 10.79 -1.86 -6.87
C GLN A 49 11.79 -1.02 -7.67
N SER A 50 11.66 -0.95 -9.00
CA SER A 50 12.52 -0.10 -9.84
C SER A 50 12.46 1.37 -9.39
N LEU A 51 11.26 1.89 -9.11
CA LEU A 51 11.07 3.25 -8.59
C LEU A 51 11.73 3.46 -7.20
N ARG A 52 11.78 2.41 -6.38
CA ARG A 52 12.39 2.46 -5.05
C ARG A 52 13.93 2.44 -5.12
N ASP A 53 14.49 1.80 -6.15
CA ASP A 53 15.93 1.57 -6.30
C ASP A 53 16.67 2.77 -6.94
N GLU A 54 16.00 3.60 -7.75
CA GLU A 54 16.55 4.79 -8.42
C GLU A 54 16.94 5.98 -7.48
N ARG A 55 17.25 5.72 -6.20
CA ARG A 55 17.19 6.73 -5.11
C ARG A 55 17.96 8.03 -5.33
N ARG A 56 17.21 9.14 -5.23
CA ARG A 56 17.63 10.39 -4.54
C ARG A 56 16.89 10.64 -3.20
N THR A 57 15.60 10.26 -3.04
CA THR A 57 14.85 10.41 -1.76
C THR A 57 13.79 9.34 -1.44
N GLY A 58 13.38 8.49 -2.38
CA GLY A 58 12.38 7.41 -2.14
C GLY A 58 10.94 7.89 -1.85
N ARG A 59 10.67 9.20 -1.98
CA ARG A 59 9.43 9.83 -1.52
C ARG A 59 8.20 9.44 -2.33
N SER A 60 8.34 9.29 -3.64
CA SER A 60 7.23 8.93 -4.53
C SER A 60 6.80 7.46 -4.32
N ALA A 61 7.75 6.55 -4.09
CA ALA A 61 7.44 5.16 -3.73
C ALA A 61 6.66 5.08 -2.41
N ARG A 62 7.07 5.85 -1.39
CA ARG A 62 6.34 5.94 -0.12
C ARG A 62 4.88 6.40 -0.29
N MET A 63 4.66 7.43 -1.12
CA MET A 63 3.30 7.92 -1.39
C MET A 63 2.45 6.90 -2.14
N LEU A 64 3.03 6.12 -3.06
CA LEU A 64 2.32 5.04 -3.72
C LEU A 64 1.90 3.96 -2.70
N TYR A 65 2.75 3.62 -1.74
CA TYR A 65 2.37 2.71 -0.67
C TYR A 65 1.25 3.24 0.23
N GLU A 66 1.17 4.55 0.46
CA GLU A 66 0.04 5.16 1.18
C GLU A 66 -1.28 4.96 0.42
N VAL A 67 -1.27 5.19 -0.90
CA VAL A 67 -2.43 4.93 -1.77
C VAL A 67 -2.82 3.45 -1.77
N LEU A 68 -1.84 2.54 -1.87
CA LEU A 68 -2.10 1.10 -1.81
C LEU A 68 -2.63 0.66 -0.44
N GLY A 69 -2.20 1.30 0.64
CA GLY A 69 -2.73 1.08 1.99
C GLY A 69 -4.21 1.43 2.10
N ASP A 70 -4.61 2.60 1.59
CA ASP A 70 -6.01 3.02 1.58
C ASP A 70 -6.90 2.05 0.79
N ILE A 71 -6.44 1.62 -0.39
CA ILE A 71 -7.15 0.62 -1.22
C ILE A 71 -7.28 -0.71 -0.48
N TRP A 72 -6.19 -1.16 0.14
CA TRP A 72 -6.15 -2.42 0.87
C TRP A 72 -7.10 -2.44 2.07
N VAL A 73 -7.12 -1.35 2.85
CA VAL A 73 -8.03 -1.22 4.01
C VAL A 73 -9.48 -1.33 3.57
N VAL A 74 -9.85 -0.70 2.45
CA VAL A 74 -11.21 -0.79 1.90
C VAL A 74 -11.54 -2.21 1.47
N GLN A 75 -10.69 -2.87 0.68
CA GLN A 75 -10.97 -4.24 0.20
C GLN A 75 -11.13 -5.27 1.33
N ARG A 76 -10.51 -5.01 2.48
CA ARG A 76 -10.37 -5.97 3.57
C ARG A 76 -11.32 -5.76 4.73
N ASN A 77 -12.02 -4.62 4.76
CA ASN A 77 -12.91 -4.26 5.84
C ASN A 77 -14.35 -4.18 5.30
N PRO A 78 -15.15 -5.26 5.46
CA PRO A 78 -16.54 -5.28 5.03
C PRO A 78 -17.36 -4.11 5.60
N TYR A 79 -17.12 -3.71 6.85
CA TYR A 79 -17.81 -2.58 7.46
C TYR A 79 -17.49 -1.24 6.78
N LEU A 80 -16.25 -1.07 6.29
CA LEU A 80 -15.89 0.12 5.52
C LEU A 80 -16.53 0.08 4.13
N ILE A 81 -16.62 -1.10 3.51
CA ILE A 81 -17.34 -1.25 2.24
C ILE A 81 -18.82 -0.89 2.44
N ASP A 82 -19.49 -1.46 3.44
CA ASP A 82 -20.89 -1.18 3.75
C ASP A 82 -21.12 0.31 4.01
N ASP A 83 -20.27 0.93 4.83
CA ASP A 83 -20.33 2.37 5.11
C ASP A 83 -20.13 3.23 3.85
N LEU A 84 -19.23 2.84 2.95
CA LEU A 84 -19.00 3.54 1.67
C LEU A 84 -20.15 3.33 0.66
N LEU A 85 -20.85 2.19 0.73
CA LEU A 85 -22.06 1.93 -0.05
C LEU A 85 -23.24 2.77 0.45
N ASP A 86 -23.41 2.86 1.77
CA ASP A 86 -24.47 3.62 2.42
C ASP A 86 -24.25 5.15 2.33
N ASN A 87 -23.00 5.60 2.23
CA ASN A 87 -22.63 7.01 2.21
C ASN A 87 -21.88 7.41 0.92
N PRO A 88 -22.59 7.67 -0.20
CA PRO A 88 -21.98 8.06 -1.47
C PRO A 88 -21.05 9.28 -1.39
N ARG A 89 -21.35 10.23 -0.49
CA ARG A 89 -20.49 11.40 -0.24
C ARG A 89 -19.12 10.99 0.31
N ARG A 90 -19.08 10.05 1.27
CA ARG A 90 -17.84 9.57 1.87
C ARG A 90 -17.00 8.80 0.86
N ARG A 91 -17.65 7.98 0.02
CA ARG A 91 -17.02 7.34 -1.13
C ARG A 91 -16.40 8.36 -2.09
N GLY A 92 -17.13 9.43 -2.41
CA GLY A 92 -16.62 10.53 -3.22
C GLY A 92 -15.36 11.16 -2.62
N GLN A 93 -15.38 11.46 -1.33
CA GLN A 93 -14.24 12.04 -0.61
C GLN A 93 -13.02 11.12 -0.59
N LEU A 94 -13.21 9.81 -0.40
CA LEU A 94 -12.12 8.84 -0.48
C LEU A 94 -11.49 8.84 -1.89
N VAL A 95 -12.32 8.75 -2.92
CA VAL A 95 -11.84 8.74 -4.32
C VAL A 95 -11.12 10.04 -4.66
N GLU A 96 -11.63 11.19 -4.23
CA GLU A 96 -10.99 12.48 -4.42
C GLU A 96 -9.62 12.55 -3.71
N ALA A 97 -9.53 12.05 -2.48
CA ALA A 97 -8.27 12.01 -1.74
C ALA A 97 -7.23 11.11 -2.42
N LEU A 98 -7.64 9.93 -2.92
CA LEU A 98 -6.77 9.03 -3.68
C LEU A 98 -6.27 9.69 -4.97
N ASN A 99 -7.17 10.30 -5.74
CA ASN A 99 -6.81 11.02 -6.96
C ASN A 99 -5.87 12.19 -6.68
N HIS A 100 -6.11 12.93 -5.59
CA HIS A 100 -5.23 14.01 -5.17
C HIS A 100 -3.82 13.49 -4.84
N ARG A 101 -3.70 12.41 -4.06
CA ARG A 101 -2.41 11.78 -3.75
C ARG A 101 -1.68 11.31 -5.02
N LEU A 102 -2.39 10.67 -5.95
CA LEU A 102 -1.84 10.28 -7.25
C LEU A 102 -1.36 11.50 -8.05
N GLY A 103 -2.11 12.61 -8.03
CA GLY A 103 -1.70 13.88 -8.63
C GLY A 103 -0.41 14.44 -8.02
N GLU A 104 -0.26 14.39 -6.70
CA GLU A 104 0.97 14.81 -6.01
C GLU A 104 2.18 13.92 -6.33
N VAL A 105 1.97 12.62 -6.55
CA VAL A 105 3.01 11.74 -7.10
C VAL A 105 3.37 12.17 -8.52
N GLY A 106 2.36 12.45 -9.35
CA GLY A 106 2.53 12.90 -10.73
C GLY A 106 3.34 14.19 -10.86
N LYS A 107 3.10 15.19 -9.99
CA LYS A 107 3.84 16.47 -9.96
C LYS A 107 5.34 16.32 -9.71
N ARG A 108 5.77 15.18 -9.16
CA ARG A 108 7.18 14.90 -8.88
C ARG A 108 7.89 14.19 -10.02
N ARG A 109 7.18 13.86 -11.09
CA ARG A 109 7.77 13.35 -12.33
C ARG A 109 8.56 14.47 -13.02
N THR A 110 9.68 14.12 -13.61
CA THR A 110 10.48 14.99 -14.48
C THR A 110 10.36 14.46 -15.91
N PRO A 111 9.42 14.98 -16.72
CA PRO A 111 9.08 14.37 -18.01
C PRO A 111 10.27 14.20 -18.96
N ASP A 112 11.19 15.17 -18.97
CA ASP A 112 12.40 15.15 -19.80
C ASP A 112 13.39 14.03 -19.43
N VAL A 113 13.35 13.53 -18.19
CA VAL A 113 14.22 12.47 -17.67
C VAL A 113 13.47 11.12 -17.57
N ASP A 114 12.15 11.17 -17.49
CA ASP A 114 11.30 10.05 -17.09
C ASP A 114 10.50 9.43 -18.25
N ALA A 115 10.65 9.94 -19.48
CA ALA A 115 9.90 9.49 -20.66
C ALA A 115 9.96 7.96 -20.89
N GLN A 116 11.12 7.35 -20.59
CA GLN A 116 11.30 5.90 -20.69
C GLN A 116 10.50 5.13 -19.62
N ARG A 117 10.25 5.71 -18.44
CA ARG A 117 9.43 5.12 -17.38
C ARG A 117 7.94 5.20 -17.70
N ASP A 118 7.51 6.26 -18.37
CA ASP A 118 6.12 6.43 -18.78
C ASP A 118 5.69 5.38 -19.80
N ALA A 119 6.61 4.96 -20.68
CA ALA A 119 6.37 3.86 -21.60
C ALA A 119 6.07 2.52 -20.89
N LEU A 120 6.59 2.31 -19.66
CA LEU A 120 6.41 1.06 -18.91
C LEU A 120 5.00 0.88 -18.31
N VAL A 121 4.20 1.95 -18.24
CA VAL A 121 2.90 1.99 -17.56
C VAL A 121 1.73 1.56 -18.47
N GLY A 122 1.95 1.44 -19.79
CA GLY A 122 0.87 1.26 -20.79
C GLY A 122 0.87 -0.04 -21.61
N GLU A 123 1.69 -1.04 -21.26
CA GLU A 123 1.67 -2.35 -21.96
C GLU A 123 0.86 -3.42 -21.23
#